data_AF-A0A835YPT6-F1
#
_entry.id   AF-A0A835YPT6-F1
#
_cell.length_a   1.000
_cell.length_b   1.000
_cell.length_c   1.000
_cell.angle_alpha   90.00
_cell.angle_beta   90.00
_cell.angle_gamma   90.00
#
_symmetry.space_group_name_H-M   'P 1'
#
loop_
_entity.id
_entity.type
_entity.pdbx_description
1 polymer ?
#
loop_
_entity_poly.entity_id
_entity_poly.type
_entity_poly.pdbx_seq_one_letter_code
_entity_poly.pdbx_strand_id
1 'polypeptide(L)'
;MLGTGGAYDGRGQLSPRTLAAQTAALQRVLREQGLERGFSGIVDATRRYLAVLLRDRYARPLRWAAEELARKGVDPDVAKQIQLRQARFRLPGSADWLRNVTLKDIIYKSLERCRAAFDCQDPATGAPVNLLDLYQDLERVLLVSADPGYVYERLQQLAADAQLGGVRWDGGGAHAGAPWSPALPTDAELVMHVFVCRCNELLARTPAERLDGAPFASRFYDEVPAAALDPGRYRSRVVLVRTDVRGGGGGAGGGGGNGGGAPHYQVVAGGEVWTVPAGRLNVFQAIALFLWAVKRFKSGYLGDVNLRHEVLDDVFIESPAVG
;
A
#
# COMPACT_ATOMS: atom_id res chain seq x y z
N MET A 1 25.44 0.05 -31.79
CA MET A 1 25.53 -0.24 -30.34
C MET A 1 25.82 1.07 -29.62
N LEU A 2 24.78 1.75 -29.11
CA LEU A 2 24.92 2.99 -28.33
C LEU A 2 24.51 2.66 -26.89
N GLY A 3 25.46 2.76 -25.97
CA GLY A 3 25.32 2.34 -24.57
C GLY A 3 24.32 3.21 -23.81
N THR A 4 23.41 2.57 -23.10
CA THR A 4 22.40 3.13 -22.20
C THR A 4 22.95 3.53 -20.81
N GLY A 5 24.27 3.72 -20.68
CA GLY A 5 24.97 3.86 -19.41
C GLY A 5 24.96 5.26 -18.75
N GLY A 6 23.92 6.07 -18.94
CA GLY A 6 23.90 7.47 -18.47
C GLY A 6 22.92 7.82 -17.35
N ALA A 7 21.92 6.97 -17.08
CA ALA A 7 20.84 7.30 -16.14
C ALA A 7 21.18 6.96 -14.69
N TYR A 8 22.00 5.92 -14.46
CA TYR A 8 22.37 5.41 -13.16
C TYR A 8 23.89 5.44 -12.98
N ASP A 9 24.36 5.72 -11.77
CA ASP A 9 25.76 5.61 -11.39
C ASP A 9 26.17 4.13 -11.26
N GLY A 10 27.49 3.89 -11.10
CA GLY A 10 28.04 2.54 -10.92
C GLY A 10 27.55 1.79 -9.67
N ARG A 11 26.68 2.39 -8.86
CA ARG A 11 26.04 1.81 -7.66
C ARG A 11 24.52 1.61 -7.85
N GLY A 12 23.99 1.86 -9.05
CA GLY A 12 22.56 1.73 -9.33
C GLY A 12 21.70 2.89 -8.80
N GLN A 13 22.30 4.00 -8.36
CA GLN A 13 21.58 5.23 -7.99
C GLN A 13 21.43 6.14 -9.20
N LEU A 14 20.38 6.95 -9.29
CA LEU A 14 20.22 7.89 -10.40
C LEU A 14 21.37 8.90 -10.43
N SER A 15 21.87 9.22 -11.62
CA SER A 15 22.93 10.22 -11.77
C SER A 15 22.48 11.59 -11.21
N PRO A 16 23.38 12.40 -10.63
CA PRO A 16 23.02 13.74 -10.13
C PRO A 16 22.35 14.63 -11.18
N ARG A 17 22.74 14.48 -12.46
CA ARG A 17 22.12 15.19 -13.58
C ARG A 17 20.67 14.75 -13.79
N THR A 18 20.40 13.45 -13.73
CA THR A 18 19.04 12.91 -13.87
C THR A 18 18.15 13.37 -12.71
N LEU A 19 18.65 13.34 -11.47
CA LEU A 19 17.91 13.80 -10.30
C LEU A 19 17.61 15.31 -10.38
N ALA A 20 18.57 16.12 -10.82
CA ALA A 20 18.36 17.56 -11.05
C ALA A 20 17.28 17.81 -12.12
N ALA A 21 17.29 17.04 -13.22
CA ALA A 21 16.28 17.15 -14.26
C ALA A 21 14.88 16.78 -13.74
N GLN A 22 14.74 15.68 -12.99
CA GLN A 22 13.47 15.31 -12.35
C GLN A 22 12.99 16.38 -11.36
N THR A 23 13.91 16.98 -10.61
CA THR A 23 13.60 18.06 -9.66
C THR A 23 13.10 19.32 -10.37
N ALA A 24 13.74 19.70 -11.47
CA ALA A 24 13.28 20.82 -12.31
C ALA A 24 11.90 20.54 -12.93
N ALA A 25 11.65 19.30 -13.37
CA ALA A 25 10.35 18.89 -13.90
C ALA A 25 9.24 18.99 -12.83
N LEU A 26 9.50 18.53 -11.60
CA LEU A 26 8.56 18.70 -10.49
C LEU A 26 8.29 20.18 -10.21
N GLN A 27 9.32 21.02 -10.12
CA GLN A 27 9.14 22.46 -9.88
C GLN A 27 8.28 23.14 -10.96
N ARG A 28 8.43 22.73 -12.23
CA ARG A 28 7.57 23.18 -13.32
C ARG A 28 6.11 22.80 -13.06
N VAL A 29 5.83 21.53 -12.73
CA VAL A 29 4.49 21.06 -12.40
C VAL A 29 3.91 21.84 -11.22
N LEU A 30 4.69 22.04 -10.15
CA LEU A 30 4.23 22.79 -8.98
C LEU A 30 3.86 24.24 -9.33
N ARG A 31 4.62 24.89 -10.23
CA ARG A 31 4.28 26.23 -10.73
C ARG A 31 2.99 26.26 -11.52
N GLU A 32 2.87 25.37 -12.51
CA GLU A 32 1.71 25.27 -13.38
C GLU A 32 0.43 24.94 -12.61
N GLN A 33 0.57 24.17 -11.52
CA GLN A 33 -0.53 23.80 -10.64
C GLN A 33 -0.77 24.77 -9.46
N GLY A 34 0.04 25.82 -9.32
CA GLY A 34 -0.10 26.80 -8.22
C GLY A 34 0.29 26.27 -6.83
N LEU A 35 1.15 25.25 -6.75
CA LEU A 35 1.53 24.55 -5.52
C LEU A 35 2.90 24.95 -4.95
N GLU A 36 3.67 25.85 -5.61
CA GLU A 36 5.07 26.16 -5.26
C GLU A 36 5.30 26.48 -3.77
N ARG A 37 4.37 27.20 -3.12
CA ARG A 37 4.53 27.64 -1.73
C ARG A 37 3.96 26.68 -0.69
N GLY A 38 3.10 25.74 -1.08
CA GLY A 38 2.34 24.88 -0.15
C GLY A 38 2.68 23.40 -0.25
N PHE A 39 3.37 22.97 -1.30
CA PHE A 39 3.53 21.55 -1.60
C PHE A 39 4.22 20.75 -0.49
N SER A 40 5.23 21.32 0.20
CA SER A 40 5.86 20.64 1.33
C SER A 40 4.86 20.36 2.46
N GLY A 41 4.00 21.32 2.79
CA GLY A 41 2.97 21.15 3.81
C GLY A 41 1.95 20.08 3.42
N ILE A 42 1.58 20.02 2.13
CA ILE A 42 0.69 18.97 1.59
C ILE A 42 1.35 17.60 1.68
N VAL A 43 2.65 17.50 1.38
CA VAL A 43 3.42 16.24 1.52
C VAL A 43 3.48 15.80 2.98
N ASP A 44 3.70 16.72 3.93
CA ASP A 44 3.72 16.39 5.35
C ASP A 44 2.33 15.99 5.87
N ALA A 45 1.26 16.64 5.39
CA ALA A 45 -0.12 16.23 5.69
C ALA A 45 -0.43 14.84 5.11
N THR A 46 0.02 14.57 3.87
CA THR A 46 -0.09 13.24 3.25
C THR A 46 0.64 12.18 4.06
N ARG A 47 1.83 12.48 4.60
CA ARG A 47 2.58 11.57 5.48
C ARG A 47 1.84 11.29 6.78
N ARG A 48 1.28 12.32 7.42
CA ARG A 48 0.44 12.17 8.63
C ARG A 48 -0.77 11.29 8.36
N TYR A 49 -1.49 11.57 7.29
CA TYR A 49 -2.65 10.78 6.87
C TYR A 49 -2.27 9.30 6.71
N LEU A 50 -1.20 9.01 5.95
CA LEU A 50 -0.73 7.65 5.73
C LEU A 50 -0.27 6.96 7.02
N ALA A 51 0.36 7.71 7.95
CA ALA A 51 0.75 7.18 9.25
C ALA A 51 -0.45 6.77 10.09
N VAL A 52 -1.48 7.63 10.15
CA VAL A 52 -2.74 7.35 10.86
C VAL A 52 -3.47 6.19 10.22
N LEU A 53 -3.61 6.18 8.88
CA LEU A 53 -4.21 5.09 8.12
C LEU A 53 -3.49 3.77 8.41
N LEU A 54 -2.17 3.72 8.26
CA LEU A 54 -1.36 2.53 8.51
C LEU A 54 -1.55 2.03 9.95
N ARG A 55 -1.51 2.95 10.94
CA ARG A 55 -1.61 2.60 12.37
C ARG A 55 -3.01 2.12 12.75
N ASP A 56 -4.03 2.91 12.46
CA ASP A 56 -5.36 2.76 13.03
C ASP A 56 -6.28 1.89 12.17
N ARG A 57 -6.12 1.90 10.84
CA ARG A 57 -6.91 1.04 9.95
C ARG A 57 -6.31 -0.36 9.81
N TYR A 58 -4.99 -0.49 9.79
CA TYR A 58 -4.32 -1.75 9.46
C TYR A 58 -3.55 -2.35 10.64
N ALA A 59 -2.49 -1.70 11.12
CA ALA A 59 -1.55 -2.32 12.06
C ALA A 59 -2.21 -2.69 13.40
N ARG A 60 -2.96 -1.78 14.02
CA ARG A 60 -3.67 -2.05 15.29
C ARG A 60 -4.75 -3.14 15.13
N PRO A 61 -5.70 -3.04 14.19
CA PRO A 61 -6.70 -4.10 13.98
C PRO A 61 -6.07 -5.46 13.64
N LEU A 62 -5.03 -5.50 12.80
CA LEU A 62 -4.32 -6.75 12.48
C LEU A 62 -3.68 -7.38 13.71
N ARG A 63 -3.03 -6.57 14.55
CA ARG A 63 -2.41 -7.05 15.79
C ARG A 63 -3.47 -7.61 16.73
N TRP A 64 -4.52 -6.85 16.96
CA TRP A 64 -5.62 -7.25 17.83
C TRP A 64 -6.29 -8.54 17.33
N ALA A 65 -6.65 -8.60 16.04
CA ALA A 65 -7.26 -9.78 15.45
C ALA A 65 -6.37 -11.01 15.59
N ALA A 66 -5.06 -10.88 15.36
CA ALA A 66 -4.12 -11.98 15.51
C ALA A 66 -4.01 -12.48 16.96
N GLU A 67 -3.98 -11.57 17.94
CA GLU A 67 -3.94 -11.91 19.36
C GLU A 67 -5.25 -12.56 19.83
N GLU A 68 -6.41 -12.07 19.39
CA GLU A 68 -7.71 -12.66 19.74
C GLU A 68 -7.93 -14.02 19.09
N LEU A 69 -7.52 -14.20 17.83
CA LEU A 69 -7.50 -15.51 17.18
C LEU A 69 -6.64 -16.49 17.99
N ALA A 70 -5.48 -16.04 18.47
CA ALA A 70 -4.62 -16.84 19.33
C ALA A 70 -5.28 -17.24 20.66
N ARG A 71 -5.96 -16.30 21.32
CA ARG A 71 -6.75 -16.58 22.54
C ARG A 71 -7.86 -17.59 22.30
N LYS A 72 -8.45 -17.60 21.10
CA LYS A 72 -9.50 -18.54 20.68
C LYS A 72 -8.96 -19.86 20.10
N GLY A 73 -7.65 -20.13 20.21
CA GLY A 73 -7.05 -21.42 19.88
C GLY A 73 -6.50 -21.56 18.46
N VAL A 74 -6.36 -20.45 17.73
CA VAL A 74 -5.59 -20.39 16.47
C VAL A 74 -4.10 -20.26 16.80
N ASP A 75 -3.24 -20.96 16.08
CA ASP A 75 -1.80 -20.79 16.26
C ASP A 75 -1.37 -19.33 15.94
N PRO A 76 -0.57 -18.66 16.80
CA PRO A 76 -0.15 -17.27 16.58
C PRO A 76 0.58 -17.04 15.25
N ASP A 77 1.35 -18.01 14.76
CA ASP A 77 2.09 -17.90 13.50
C ASP A 77 1.15 -18.03 12.30
N VAL A 78 0.04 -18.76 12.45
CA VAL A 78 -1.05 -18.80 11.47
C VAL A 78 -1.79 -17.47 11.46
N ALA A 79 -2.08 -16.92 12.64
CA ALA A 79 -2.77 -15.64 12.80
C ALA A 79 -1.95 -14.47 12.22
N LYS A 80 -0.62 -14.53 12.30
CA LYS A 80 0.30 -13.53 11.73
C LYS A 80 0.75 -13.86 10.30
N GLN A 81 0.28 -14.97 9.72
CA GLN A 81 0.74 -15.49 8.43
C GLN A 81 2.28 -15.66 8.33
N ILE A 82 2.95 -15.93 9.46
CA ILE A 82 4.40 -16.09 9.54
C ILE A 82 4.85 -17.46 9.01
N GLN A 83 3.99 -18.49 9.00
CA GLN A 83 4.27 -19.78 8.32
C GLN A 83 3.02 -20.45 7.73
N LEU A 84 3.12 -20.90 6.47
CA LEU A 84 2.11 -21.72 5.77
C LEU A 84 2.29 -23.24 5.94
N ARG A 85 3.32 -23.69 6.67
CA ARG A 85 3.63 -25.12 6.80
C ARG A 85 3.17 -25.62 8.16
N GLN A 86 2.03 -26.32 8.17
CA GLN A 86 1.48 -27.07 9.31
C GLN A 86 0.75 -26.24 10.38
N ALA A 87 -0.11 -25.32 9.94
CA ALA A 87 -1.09 -24.66 10.81
C ALA A 87 -1.84 -25.68 11.68
N ARG A 88 -1.76 -25.49 13.00
CA ARG A 88 -2.48 -26.27 14.01
C ARG A 88 -3.64 -25.43 14.51
N PHE A 89 -4.84 -25.97 14.44
CA PHE A 89 -6.04 -25.30 14.92
C PHE A 89 -6.78 -26.19 15.89
N ARG A 90 -7.10 -25.65 17.07
CA ARG A 90 -7.96 -26.33 18.03
C ARG A 90 -9.31 -25.64 18.09
N LEU A 91 -10.35 -26.37 17.75
CA LEU A 91 -11.71 -25.87 17.87
C LEU A 91 -12.03 -25.52 19.33
N PRO A 92 -12.71 -24.38 19.59
CA PRO A 92 -13.23 -24.09 20.92
C PRO A 92 -14.12 -25.25 21.40
N GLY A 93 -13.72 -25.89 22.50
CA GLY A 93 -14.41 -27.05 23.07
C GLY A 93 -13.99 -28.43 22.52
N SER A 94 -13.05 -28.52 21.59
CA SER A 94 -12.50 -29.80 21.08
C SER A 94 -11.13 -30.12 21.68
N ALA A 95 -10.85 -31.40 21.92
CA ALA A 95 -9.52 -31.91 22.28
C ALA A 95 -8.62 -32.09 21.05
N ASP A 96 -9.21 -32.18 19.86
CA ASP A 96 -8.49 -32.54 18.63
C ASP A 96 -7.91 -31.32 17.91
N TRP A 97 -6.67 -31.48 17.46
CA TRP A 97 -5.97 -30.50 16.63
C TRP A 97 -6.19 -30.82 15.15
N LEU A 98 -6.82 -29.90 14.43
CA LEU A 98 -6.77 -29.91 12.98
C LEU A 98 -5.36 -29.49 12.53
N ARG A 99 -4.81 -30.20 11.55
CA ARG A 99 -3.48 -29.96 10.99
C ARG A 99 -3.61 -29.56 9.53
N ASN A 100 -2.70 -28.72 9.05
CA ASN A 100 -2.64 -28.25 7.66
C ASN A 100 -3.88 -27.46 7.23
N VAL A 101 -4.48 -26.67 8.14
CA VAL A 101 -5.66 -25.85 7.86
C VAL A 101 -5.28 -24.38 7.79
N THR A 102 -5.46 -23.73 6.65
CA THR A 102 -5.27 -22.27 6.54
C THR A 102 -6.45 -21.51 7.17
N LEU A 103 -6.28 -20.22 7.49
CA LEU A 103 -7.41 -19.36 7.88
C LEU A 103 -8.51 -19.36 6.79
N LYS A 104 -8.14 -19.41 5.51
CA LYS A 104 -9.09 -19.57 4.41
C LYS A 104 -9.83 -20.91 4.47
N ASP A 105 -9.16 -22.01 4.79
CA ASP A 105 -9.83 -23.30 4.96
C ASP A 105 -10.79 -23.29 6.16
N ILE A 106 -10.46 -22.60 7.26
CA ILE A 106 -11.39 -22.38 8.39
C ILE A 106 -12.65 -21.66 7.90
N ILE A 107 -12.48 -20.65 7.05
CA ILE A 107 -13.60 -19.80 6.60
C ILE A 107 -14.46 -20.50 5.55
N TYR A 108 -13.84 -21.22 4.60
CA TYR A 108 -14.54 -21.76 3.44
C TYR A 108 -14.87 -23.27 3.53
N LYS A 109 -14.16 -24.06 4.35
CA LYS A 109 -14.26 -25.54 4.34
C LYS A 109 -14.66 -26.11 5.70
N SER A 110 -15.91 -25.91 6.08
CA SER A 110 -16.60 -26.75 7.09
C SER A 110 -16.55 -26.32 8.57
N LEU A 111 -16.27 -25.05 8.88
CA LEU A 111 -16.41 -24.51 10.25
C LEU A 111 -17.48 -23.40 10.38
N GLU A 112 -18.50 -23.36 9.51
CA GLU A 112 -19.68 -22.50 9.71
C GLU A 112 -20.26 -22.64 11.13
N ARG A 113 -20.29 -23.86 11.65
CA ARG A 113 -20.75 -24.17 13.02
C ARG A 113 -19.91 -23.54 14.12
N CYS A 114 -18.67 -23.13 13.80
CA CYS A 114 -17.71 -22.56 14.75
C CYS A 114 -17.47 -21.08 14.49
N ARG A 115 -18.10 -20.50 13.46
CA ARG A 115 -18.02 -19.07 13.12
C ARG A 115 -18.41 -18.19 14.30
N ALA A 116 -19.48 -18.56 15.00
CA ALA A 116 -19.93 -17.87 16.22
C ALA A 116 -18.89 -17.88 17.36
N ALA A 117 -17.99 -18.87 17.39
CA ALA A 117 -16.93 -18.91 18.38
C ALA A 117 -15.86 -17.81 18.15
N PHE A 118 -15.83 -17.22 16.95
CA PHE A 118 -14.97 -16.11 16.58
C PHE A 118 -15.65 -14.74 16.68
N ASP A 119 -16.90 -14.69 17.14
CA ASP A 119 -17.54 -13.43 17.47
C ASP A 119 -16.88 -12.82 18.71
N CYS A 120 -16.71 -11.50 18.66
CA CYS A 120 -16.17 -10.68 19.74
C CYS A 120 -16.71 -9.26 19.63
N GLN A 121 -16.36 -8.42 20.60
CA GLN A 121 -16.64 -6.99 20.55
C GLN A 121 -15.34 -6.26 20.22
N ASP A 122 -15.39 -5.39 19.21
CA ASP A 122 -14.29 -4.49 18.89
C ASP A 122 -13.99 -3.63 20.14
N PRO A 123 -12.76 -3.65 20.67
CA PRO A 123 -12.43 -2.92 21.89
C PRO A 123 -12.53 -1.39 21.73
N ALA A 124 -12.43 -0.86 20.52
CA ALA A 124 -12.51 0.57 20.25
C ALA A 124 -13.95 1.07 20.12
N THR A 125 -14.83 0.28 19.52
CA THR A 125 -16.20 0.70 19.16
C THR A 125 -17.30 -0.01 19.94
N GLY A 126 -16.98 -1.13 20.60
CA GLY A 126 -17.95 -2.04 21.21
C GLY A 126 -18.82 -2.80 20.20
N ALA A 127 -18.60 -2.58 18.89
CA ALA A 127 -19.40 -3.20 17.84
C ALA A 127 -19.14 -4.71 17.78
N PRO A 128 -20.18 -5.53 17.51
CA PRO A 128 -19.97 -6.94 17.27
C PRO A 128 -19.14 -7.13 15.99
N VAL A 129 -18.11 -7.96 16.08
CA VAL A 129 -17.24 -8.27 14.95
C VAL A 129 -16.87 -9.76 14.97
N ASN A 130 -16.90 -10.38 13.80
CA ASN A 130 -16.37 -11.71 13.60
C ASN A 130 -14.89 -11.61 13.21
N LEU A 131 -14.00 -12.22 14.00
CA LEU A 131 -12.55 -12.10 13.77
C LEU A 131 -12.09 -12.66 12.44
N LEU A 132 -12.78 -13.67 11.91
CA LEU A 132 -12.43 -14.25 10.62
C LEU A 132 -12.76 -13.29 9.48
N ASP A 133 -13.90 -12.61 9.55
CA ASP A 133 -14.30 -11.60 8.57
C ASP A 133 -13.38 -10.38 8.62
N LEU A 134 -13.08 -9.90 9.82
CA LEU A 134 -12.13 -8.81 9.99
C LEU A 134 -10.75 -9.19 9.43
N TYR A 135 -10.29 -10.41 9.68
CA TYR A 135 -9.01 -10.86 9.17
C TYR A 135 -8.99 -10.95 7.64
N GLN A 136 -10.07 -11.42 7.00
CA GLN A 136 -10.21 -11.42 5.54
C GLN A 136 -10.20 -10.02 4.94
N ASP A 137 -10.82 -9.05 5.62
CA ASP A 137 -10.77 -7.66 5.18
C ASP A 137 -9.35 -7.10 5.27
N LEU A 138 -8.60 -7.45 6.32
CA LEU A 138 -7.26 -6.91 6.58
C LEU A 138 -6.14 -7.65 5.84
N GLU A 139 -6.27 -8.94 5.51
CA GLU A 139 -5.18 -9.75 4.94
C GLU A 139 -4.62 -9.17 3.64
N ARG A 140 -5.44 -8.40 2.91
CA ARG A 140 -5.11 -7.77 1.63
C ARG A 140 -3.87 -6.88 1.73
N VAL A 141 -3.67 -6.19 2.85
CA VAL A 141 -2.49 -5.34 3.06
C VAL A 141 -1.20 -6.18 3.19
N LEU A 142 -1.32 -7.46 3.51
CA LEU A 142 -0.19 -8.38 3.65
C LEU A 142 0.23 -9.03 2.33
N LEU A 143 -0.66 -9.04 1.31
CA LEU A 143 -0.47 -9.74 0.04
C LEU A 143 0.46 -9.03 -0.96
N VAL A 144 1.17 -7.98 -0.54
CA VAL A 144 2.22 -7.32 -1.33
C VAL A 144 3.52 -8.14 -1.40
N SER A 145 3.65 -9.12 -0.52
CA SER A 145 4.82 -9.99 -0.40
C SER A 145 4.42 -11.46 -0.46
N ALA A 146 5.31 -12.31 -0.97
CA ALA A 146 5.21 -13.75 -0.79
C ALA A 146 5.50 -14.20 0.66
N ASP A 147 6.02 -13.28 1.47
CA ASP A 147 6.24 -13.41 2.91
C ASP A 147 5.35 -12.39 3.66
N PRO A 148 4.10 -12.76 3.99
CA PRO A 148 3.17 -11.88 4.71
C PRO A 148 3.62 -11.59 6.15
N GLY A 149 4.40 -12.49 6.76
CA GLY A 149 4.95 -12.33 8.11
C GLY A 149 5.87 -11.12 8.19
N TYR A 150 6.72 -10.94 7.17
CA TYR A 150 7.52 -9.72 7.03
C TYR A 150 6.66 -8.46 6.98
N VAL A 151 5.61 -8.47 6.15
CA VAL A 151 4.74 -7.30 5.98
C VAL A 151 4.04 -6.97 7.29
N TYR A 152 3.52 -7.97 7.98
CA TYR A 152 2.89 -7.82 9.29
C TYR A 152 3.85 -7.13 10.26
N GLU A 153 5.05 -7.67 10.47
CA GLU A 153 6.05 -7.09 11.38
C GLU A 153 6.42 -5.66 10.98
N ARG A 154 6.60 -5.43 9.68
CA ARG A 154 7.03 -4.12 9.20
C ARG A 154 5.96 -3.06 9.36
N LEU A 155 4.69 -3.39 9.13
CA LEU A 155 3.57 -2.49 9.42
C LEU A 155 3.52 -2.14 10.90
N GLN A 156 3.73 -3.11 11.81
CA GLN A 156 3.78 -2.82 13.25
C GLN A 156 4.91 -1.84 13.62
N GLN A 157 6.09 -1.98 12.99
CA GLN A 157 7.23 -1.10 13.23
C GLN A 157 7.00 0.31 12.68
N LEU A 158 6.47 0.43 11.46
CA LEU A 158 6.16 1.72 10.84
C LEU A 158 5.03 2.46 11.56
N ALA A 159 4.05 1.74 12.11
CA ALA A 159 2.93 2.30 12.87
C ALA A 159 3.34 3.00 14.17
N ALA A 160 4.55 2.77 14.67
CA ALA A 160 5.07 3.41 15.87
C ALA A 160 5.44 4.90 15.64
N ASP A 161 5.62 5.31 14.38
CA ASP A 161 6.03 6.66 14.01
C ASP A 161 4.87 7.42 13.33
N ALA A 162 4.39 8.48 13.98
CA ALA A 162 3.27 9.30 13.50
C ALA A 162 3.56 10.09 12.21
N GLN A 163 4.82 10.12 11.74
CA GLN A 163 5.23 10.82 10.51
C GLN A 163 5.89 9.91 9.48
N LEU A 164 5.95 8.60 9.74
CA LEU A 164 6.66 7.64 8.89
C LEU A 164 8.12 8.09 8.63
N GLY A 165 8.76 8.73 9.60
CA GLY A 165 10.17 9.13 9.55
C GLY A 165 11.11 7.93 9.44
N GLY A 166 10.76 6.78 10.03
CA GLY A 166 11.51 5.53 9.91
C GLY A 166 11.43 4.81 8.54
N VAL A 167 10.75 5.37 7.54
CA VAL A 167 10.62 4.78 6.20
C VAL A 167 11.94 4.80 5.44
N ARG A 168 12.34 3.63 4.94
CA ARG A 168 13.42 3.41 3.98
C ARG A 168 12.82 3.17 2.61
N TRP A 169 12.91 4.16 1.74
CA TRP A 169 12.26 4.12 0.43
C TRP A 169 12.84 3.02 -0.49
N ASP A 170 14.13 2.73 -0.37
CA ASP A 170 14.90 1.76 -1.16
C ASP A 170 15.23 0.48 -0.39
N GLY A 171 14.62 0.26 0.78
CA GLY A 171 14.89 -0.90 1.61
C GLY A 171 13.80 -1.18 2.64
N GLY A 172 14.06 -2.05 3.59
CA GLY A 172 13.04 -2.49 4.54
C GLY A 172 13.59 -3.15 5.79
N GLY A 173 12.72 -3.69 6.63
CA GLY A 173 13.00 -4.28 7.95
C GLY A 173 13.89 -5.53 7.92
N ALA A 174 14.67 -5.76 8.98
CA ALA A 174 15.13 -7.12 9.26
C ALA A 174 13.92 -8.01 9.57
N HIS A 175 13.97 -9.27 9.15
CA HIS A 175 12.88 -10.23 9.32
C HIS A 175 13.44 -11.62 9.58
N ALA A 176 12.83 -12.37 10.51
CA ALA A 176 13.23 -13.74 10.84
C ALA A 176 14.75 -13.89 11.13
N GLY A 177 15.36 -12.88 11.76
CA GLY A 177 16.81 -12.86 12.07
C GLY A 177 17.73 -12.51 10.90
N ALA A 178 17.19 -12.31 9.70
CA ALA A 178 17.95 -11.88 8.52
C ALA A 178 17.80 -10.36 8.28
N PRO A 179 18.84 -9.68 7.77
CA PRO A 179 18.69 -8.32 7.27
C PRO A 179 17.77 -8.31 6.05
N TRP A 180 17.21 -7.14 5.74
CA TRP A 180 16.38 -6.96 4.56
C TRP A 180 17.13 -7.35 3.29
N SER A 181 16.40 -7.95 2.35
CA SER A 181 16.89 -8.24 1.01
C SER A 181 15.86 -7.79 -0.04
N PRO A 182 16.28 -7.56 -1.31
CA PRO A 182 15.37 -7.16 -2.39
C PRO A 182 14.25 -8.17 -2.73
N ALA A 183 14.26 -9.37 -2.14
CA ALA A 183 13.15 -10.32 -2.25
C ALA A 183 11.91 -9.87 -1.46
N LEU A 184 12.10 -9.00 -0.46
CA LEU A 184 11.05 -8.43 0.37
C LEU A 184 10.68 -7.02 -0.10
N PRO A 185 9.44 -6.56 0.09
CA PRO A 185 9.07 -5.19 -0.27
C PRO A 185 9.85 -4.14 0.53
N THR A 186 10.12 -3.00 -0.11
CA THR A 186 10.63 -1.81 0.57
C THR A 186 9.53 -1.10 1.35
N ASP A 187 9.88 -0.19 2.26
CA ASP A 187 8.88 0.57 3.00
C ASP A 187 8.05 1.48 2.08
N ALA A 188 8.62 1.99 0.98
CA ALA A 188 7.86 2.77 0.01
C ALA A 188 6.84 1.91 -0.76
N GLU A 189 7.18 0.66 -1.11
CA GLU A 189 6.21 -0.29 -1.67
C GLU A 189 5.10 -0.59 -0.67
N LEU A 190 5.43 -0.77 0.61
CA LEU A 190 4.43 -0.98 1.68
C LEU A 190 3.50 0.23 1.85
N VAL A 191 4.05 1.46 1.88
CA VAL A 191 3.26 2.68 2.00
C VAL A 191 2.33 2.86 0.80
N MET A 192 2.83 2.63 -0.42
CA MET A 192 2.00 2.67 -1.63
C MET A 192 0.90 1.60 -1.58
N HIS A 193 1.23 0.39 -1.17
CA HIS A 193 0.25 -0.71 -1.07
C HIS A 193 -0.85 -0.40 -0.06
N VAL A 194 -0.51 0.17 1.10
CA VAL A 194 -1.49 0.64 2.10
C VAL A 194 -2.45 1.67 1.48
N PHE A 195 -1.92 2.63 0.72
CA PHE A 195 -2.74 3.62 0.02
C PHE A 195 -3.65 2.97 -1.03
N VAL A 196 -3.12 2.06 -1.85
CA VAL A 196 -3.89 1.31 -2.86
C VAL A 196 -4.99 0.46 -2.22
N CYS A 197 -4.72 -0.24 -1.13
CA CYS A 197 -5.71 -0.99 -0.35
C CYS A 197 -6.83 -0.08 0.11
N ARG A 198 -6.51 1.07 0.70
CA ARG A 198 -7.51 2.04 1.15
C ARG A 198 -8.37 2.57 0.00
N CYS A 199 -7.77 2.90 -1.14
CA CYS A 199 -8.55 3.35 -2.29
C CYS A 199 -9.42 2.22 -2.89
N ASN A 200 -8.95 0.97 -2.89
CA ASN A 200 -9.75 -0.18 -3.29
C ASN A 200 -10.97 -0.35 -2.36
N GLU A 201 -10.79 -0.23 -1.05
CA GLU A 201 -11.87 -0.29 -0.05
C GLU A 201 -12.91 0.81 -0.28
N LEU A 202 -12.45 2.04 -0.53
CA LEU A 202 -13.34 3.18 -0.80
C LEU A 202 -14.16 3.00 -2.08
N LEU A 203 -13.55 2.45 -3.14
CA LEU A 203 -14.17 2.30 -4.47
C LEU A 203 -15.05 1.06 -4.62
N ALA A 204 -14.91 0.07 -3.75
CA ALA A 204 -15.66 -1.16 -3.85
C ALA A 204 -17.13 -0.93 -3.45
N ARG A 205 -18.05 -1.30 -4.36
CA ARG A 205 -19.49 -1.10 -4.22
C ARG A 205 -20.20 -2.29 -3.59
N THR A 206 -19.55 -3.44 -3.59
CA THR A 206 -20.09 -4.68 -3.04
C THR A 206 -19.08 -5.37 -2.12
N PRO A 207 -19.53 -6.22 -1.18
CA PRO A 207 -18.63 -7.08 -0.41
C PRO A 207 -17.74 -7.95 -1.30
N ALA A 208 -18.24 -8.43 -2.44
CA ALA A 208 -17.45 -9.22 -3.39
C ALA A 208 -16.33 -8.40 -4.05
N GLU A 209 -16.60 -7.16 -4.47
CA GLU A 209 -15.55 -6.24 -4.95
C GLU A 209 -14.56 -5.87 -3.83
N ARG A 210 -15.04 -5.83 -2.57
CA ARG A 210 -14.19 -5.68 -1.38
C ARG A 210 -13.39 -6.93 -1.03
N LEU A 211 -13.63 -8.09 -1.63
CA LEU A 211 -12.90 -9.35 -1.35
C LEU A 211 -12.03 -9.79 -2.53
N ASP A 212 -12.51 -9.66 -3.76
CA ASP A 212 -11.83 -10.11 -4.99
C ASP A 212 -11.53 -8.98 -6.00
N GLY A 213 -12.10 -7.80 -5.79
CA GLY A 213 -11.89 -6.65 -6.68
C GLY A 213 -10.66 -5.82 -6.32
N ALA A 214 -10.07 -5.21 -7.35
CA ALA A 214 -9.08 -4.15 -7.21
C ALA A 214 -9.51 -2.90 -8.03
N PRO A 215 -10.66 -2.28 -7.71
CA PRO A 215 -11.27 -1.21 -8.51
C PRO A 215 -10.39 0.05 -8.61
N PHE A 216 -9.54 0.31 -7.63
CA PHE A 216 -8.50 1.32 -7.73
C PHE A 216 -7.39 0.86 -8.66
N ALA A 217 -6.81 -0.30 -8.33
CA ALA A 217 -5.60 -0.77 -9.00
C ALA A 217 -5.82 -1.03 -10.49
N SER A 218 -7.04 -1.39 -10.91
CA SER A 218 -7.37 -1.63 -12.33
C SER A 218 -7.60 -0.36 -13.15
N ARG A 219 -7.73 0.81 -12.51
CA ARG A 219 -8.17 2.05 -13.17
C ARG A 219 -7.26 3.26 -12.95
N PHE A 220 -6.61 3.33 -11.80
CA PHE A 220 -5.92 4.52 -11.30
C PHE A 220 -4.49 4.23 -10.83
N TYR A 221 -4.04 2.97 -10.92
CA TYR A 221 -2.67 2.55 -10.67
C TYR A 221 -2.18 1.74 -11.86
N ASP A 222 -0.93 1.92 -12.28
CA ASP A 222 -0.32 1.09 -13.31
C ASP A 222 1.16 0.87 -12.99
N GLU A 223 1.69 -0.26 -13.45
CA GLU A 223 3.10 -0.60 -13.31
C GLU A 223 3.68 -0.84 -14.70
N VAL A 224 4.61 0.02 -15.11
CA VAL A 224 5.22 -0.04 -16.44
C VAL A 224 6.71 0.23 -16.36
N PRO A 225 7.57 -0.36 -17.20
CA PRO A 225 8.95 0.09 -17.31
C PRO A 225 9.00 1.58 -17.63
N ALA A 226 9.95 2.33 -17.04
CA ALA A 226 10.09 3.77 -17.27
C ALA A 226 10.16 4.17 -18.75
N ALA A 227 10.79 3.33 -19.58
CA ALA A 227 10.88 3.54 -21.03
C ALA A 227 9.55 3.35 -21.78
N ALA A 228 8.57 2.68 -21.17
CA ALA A 228 7.25 2.42 -21.72
C ALA A 228 6.16 3.36 -21.16
N LEU A 229 6.54 4.31 -20.28
CA LEU A 229 5.60 5.30 -19.77
C LEU A 229 5.27 6.32 -20.86
N ASP A 230 4.11 6.11 -21.49
CA ASP A 230 3.51 7.03 -22.45
C ASP A 230 2.23 7.66 -21.86
N PRO A 231 2.18 9.00 -21.66
CA PRO A 231 0.96 9.65 -21.18
C PRO A 231 -0.25 9.44 -22.12
N GLY A 232 -0.01 9.25 -23.42
CA GLY A 232 -1.05 8.96 -24.42
C GLY A 232 -1.86 7.71 -24.11
N ARG A 233 -1.25 6.70 -23.47
CA ARG A 233 -1.92 5.47 -23.01
C ARG A 233 -3.04 5.73 -22.01
N TYR A 234 -2.90 6.78 -21.20
CA TYR A 234 -3.80 7.07 -20.09
C TYR A 234 -4.90 8.08 -20.45
N ARG A 235 -4.83 8.75 -21.62
CA ARG A 235 -5.78 9.80 -22.03
C ARG A 235 -5.94 10.87 -20.92
N SER A 236 -7.05 11.61 -20.87
CA SER A 236 -7.37 12.58 -19.80
C SER A 236 -7.73 11.93 -18.43
N ARG A 237 -7.12 10.79 -18.10
CA ARG A 237 -7.25 10.14 -16.79
C ARG A 237 -6.22 10.71 -15.81
N VAL A 238 -6.48 10.47 -14.54
CA VAL A 238 -5.54 10.72 -13.44
C VAL A 238 -5.09 9.34 -12.96
N VAL A 239 -3.80 9.04 -13.07
CA VAL A 239 -3.25 7.70 -12.79
C VAL A 239 -1.94 7.84 -12.02
N LEU A 240 -1.75 7.02 -11.00
CA LEU A 240 -0.46 6.86 -10.32
C LEU A 240 0.30 5.70 -10.96
N VAL A 241 1.56 5.92 -11.32
CA VAL A 241 2.32 4.96 -12.12
C VAL A 241 3.63 4.60 -11.41
N ARG A 242 3.88 3.32 -11.22
CA ARG A 242 5.20 2.81 -10.84
C ARG A 242 6.04 2.54 -12.08
N THR A 243 7.26 3.07 -12.11
CA THR A 243 8.13 3.04 -13.31
C THR A 243 9.35 2.12 -13.21
N ASP A 244 9.70 1.69 -12.01
CA ASP A 244 10.78 0.75 -11.73
C ASP A 244 10.22 -0.68 -11.57
N VAL A 245 9.55 -1.20 -12.60
CA VAL A 245 9.00 -2.55 -12.50
C VAL A 245 10.15 -3.55 -12.38
N ARG A 246 10.20 -4.29 -11.26
CA ARG A 246 11.13 -5.42 -11.06
C ARG A 246 11.04 -6.30 -12.31
N GLY A 247 12.17 -6.52 -12.98
CA GLY A 247 12.22 -6.92 -14.39
C GLY A 247 11.15 -7.94 -14.84
N GLY A 248 10.30 -7.49 -15.77
CA GLY A 248 9.82 -8.24 -16.94
C GLY A 248 8.66 -9.23 -16.76
N GLY A 249 7.47 -8.86 -17.25
CA GLY A 249 6.46 -9.80 -17.72
C GLY A 249 5.03 -9.40 -17.35
N GLY A 250 4.26 -8.92 -18.33
CA GLY A 250 2.86 -8.61 -18.16
C GLY A 250 2.04 -9.82 -17.69
N GLY A 251 1.13 -9.58 -16.75
CA GLY A 251 0.17 -10.57 -16.30
C GLY A 251 -0.48 -10.12 -15.01
N ALA A 252 -1.79 -9.87 -15.05
CA ALA A 252 -2.58 -9.79 -13.85
C ALA A 252 -2.49 -11.14 -13.13
N GLY A 253 -1.89 -11.16 -11.94
CA GLY A 253 -1.87 -12.31 -11.05
C GLY A 253 -0.47 -12.89 -10.79
N GLY A 254 -0.05 -12.85 -9.53
CA GLY A 254 0.83 -13.85 -8.94
C GLY A 254 2.34 -13.58 -8.99
N GLY A 255 2.89 -13.25 -7.83
CA GLY A 255 4.06 -13.96 -7.26
C GLY A 255 5.41 -13.87 -7.98
N GLY A 256 6.36 -13.20 -7.31
CA GLY A 256 7.77 -13.59 -7.32
C GLY A 256 8.57 -13.22 -8.57
N GLY A 257 9.08 -11.98 -8.60
CA GLY A 257 10.07 -11.55 -9.59
C GLY A 257 11.20 -10.74 -8.95
N ASN A 258 12.39 -11.35 -8.88
CA ASN A 258 13.64 -10.76 -8.41
C ASN A 258 14.07 -9.57 -9.29
N GLY A 259 14.20 -8.38 -8.70
CA GLY A 259 14.79 -7.21 -9.36
C GLY A 259 14.94 -6.05 -8.37
N GLY A 260 16.13 -5.86 -7.81
CA GLY A 260 16.45 -4.90 -6.76
C GLY A 260 16.52 -3.43 -7.20
N GLY A 261 15.47 -2.92 -7.85
CA GLY A 261 15.27 -1.49 -8.07
C GLY A 261 14.46 -0.87 -6.92
N ALA A 262 14.81 0.36 -6.53
CA ALA A 262 14.02 1.11 -5.56
C ALA A 262 12.77 1.70 -6.23
N PRO A 263 11.58 1.61 -5.59
CA PRO A 263 10.31 2.12 -6.11
C PRO A 263 10.40 3.56 -6.59
N HIS A 264 9.91 3.81 -7.81
CA HIS A 264 9.81 5.13 -8.42
C HIS A 264 8.41 5.36 -8.99
N TYR A 265 7.66 6.21 -8.29
CA TYR A 265 6.30 6.59 -8.60
C TYR A 265 6.24 7.94 -9.30
N GLN A 266 5.36 8.02 -10.30
CA GLN A 266 5.03 9.22 -11.07
C GLN A 266 3.51 9.36 -11.15
N VAL A 267 3.03 10.53 -11.58
CA VAL A 267 1.59 10.78 -11.76
C VAL A 267 1.35 11.14 -13.23
N VAL A 268 0.32 10.57 -13.85
CA VAL A 268 -0.17 11.01 -15.16
C VAL A 268 -1.47 11.76 -14.92
N ALA A 269 -1.51 13.03 -15.30
CA ALA A 269 -2.68 13.89 -15.15
C ALA A 269 -2.70 14.97 -16.24
N GLY A 270 -3.89 15.34 -16.71
CA GLY A 270 -4.03 16.36 -17.75
C GLY A 270 -3.43 15.97 -19.11
N GLY A 271 -3.17 14.68 -19.36
CA GLY A 271 -2.52 14.21 -20.59
C GLY A 271 -0.99 14.31 -20.57
N GLU A 272 -0.39 14.58 -19.40
CA GLU A 272 1.06 14.71 -19.24
C GLU A 272 1.56 13.84 -18.09
N VAL A 273 2.87 13.55 -18.11
CA VAL A 273 3.56 12.91 -16.99
C VAL A 273 4.05 14.00 -16.03
N TRP A 274 3.55 13.97 -14.82
CA TRP A 274 4.06 14.73 -13.69
C TRP A 274 5.20 13.94 -13.04
N THR A 275 6.42 14.23 -13.49
CA THR A 275 7.63 13.59 -12.99
C THR A 275 7.90 14.00 -11.54
N VAL A 276 8.04 13.00 -10.69
CA VAL A 276 8.44 13.16 -9.28
C VAL A 276 9.87 12.66 -9.13
N PRO A 277 10.76 13.38 -8.45
CA PRO A 277 12.12 12.90 -8.20
C PRO A 277 12.12 11.59 -7.45
N ALA A 278 13.01 10.68 -7.82
CA ALA A 278 13.25 9.48 -7.02
C ALA A 278 13.86 9.82 -5.65
N GLY A 279 13.70 8.92 -4.69
CA GLY A 279 14.27 9.05 -3.36
C GLY A 279 13.23 9.00 -2.25
N ARG A 280 13.65 9.40 -1.04
CA ARG A 280 12.88 9.22 0.20
C ARG A 280 11.47 9.81 0.18
N LEU A 281 11.27 10.92 -0.53
CA LEU A 281 9.99 11.62 -0.58
C LEU A 281 9.11 11.19 -1.75
N ASN A 282 9.62 10.37 -2.67
CA ASN A 282 8.96 10.07 -3.95
C ASN A 282 7.54 9.52 -3.75
N VAL A 283 7.37 8.51 -2.90
CA VAL A 283 6.07 7.89 -2.63
C VAL A 283 5.06 8.91 -2.08
N PHE A 284 5.49 9.78 -1.16
CA PHE A 284 4.63 10.77 -0.54
C PHE A 284 4.27 11.92 -1.49
N GLN A 285 5.25 12.38 -2.28
CA GLN A 285 5.05 13.42 -3.30
C GLN A 285 4.15 12.93 -4.42
N ALA A 286 4.30 11.68 -4.87
CA ALA A 286 3.45 11.08 -5.89
C ALA A 286 1.99 10.94 -5.39
N ILE A 287 1.78 10.45 -4.17
CA ILE A 287 0.43 10.37 -3.58
C ILE A 287 -0.18 11.77 -3.42
N ALA A 288 0.58 12.75 -2.90
CA ALA A 288 0.13 14.12 -2.75
C ALA A 288 -0.30 14.75 -4.08
N LEU A 289 0.52 14.59 -5.14
CA LEU A 289 0.21 15.08 -6.48
C LEU A 289 -0.99 14.34 -7.11
N PHE A 290 -1.10 13.04 -6.89
CA PHE A 290 -2.25 12.26 -7.35
C PHE A 290 -3.55 12.77 -6.71
N LEU A 291 -3.57 12.95 -5.40
CA LEU A 291 -4.72 13.49 -4.68
C LEU A 291 -5.06 14.92 -5.14
N TRP A 292 -4.03 15.74 -5.42
CA TRP A 292 -4.23 17.06 -6.02
C TRP A 292 -4.86 16.97 -7.41
N ALA A 293 -4.36 16.07 -8.27
CA ALA A 293 -4.92 15.84 -9.60
C ALA A 293 -6.38 15.37 -9.54
N VAL A 294 -6.73 14.50 -8.60
CA VAL A 294 -8.13 14.10 -8.35
C VAL A 294 -8.97 15.30 -7.92
N LYS A 295 -8.49 16.11 -6.98
CA LYS A 295 -9.17 17.36 -6.56
C LYS A 295 -9.39 18.31 -7.75
N ARG A 296 -8.38 18.50 -8.59
CA ARG A 296 -8.35 19.50 -9.67
C ARG A 296 -9.09 19.09 -10.95
N PHE A 297 -8.93 17.84 -11.39
CA PHE A 297 -9.43 17.35 -12.68
C PHE A 297 -10.64 16.43 -12.56
N LYS A 298 -10.92 15.93 -11.36
CA LYS A 298 -12.08 15.06 -11.08
C LYS A 298 -13.01 15.65 -10.01
N SER A 299 -12.82 16.91 -9.64
CA SER A 299 -13.62 17.59 -8.60
C SER A 299 -13.65 16.84 -7.27
N GLY A 300 -12.58 16.10 -6.95
CA GLY A 300 -12.48 15.27 -5.75
C GLY A 300 -13.07 13.87 -5.88
N TYR A 301 -13.63 13.51 -7.04
CA TYR A 301 -14.21 12.20 -7.28
C TYR A 301 -13.20 11.21 -7.85
N LEU A 302 -13.24 9.99 -7.32
CA LEU A 302 -12.56 8.85 -7.91
C LEU A 302 -13.64 7.81 -8.26
N GLY A 303 -13.89 7.61 -9.56
CA GLY A 303 -15.09 6.89 -9.97
C GLY A 303 -16.34 7.61 -9.45
N ASP A 304 -17.18 6.91 -8.68
CA ASP A 304 -18.42 7.46 -8.12
C ASP A 304 -18.27 7.85 -6.64
N VAL A 305 -17.05 7.77 -6.10
CA VAL A 305 -16.76 8.03 -4.69
C VAL A 305 -16.16 9.41 -4.56
N ASN A 306 -16.72 10.21 -3.65
CA ASN A 306 -16.16 11.51 -3.30
C ASN A 306 -15.09 11.33 -2.22
N LEU A 307 -13.83 11.65 -2.54
CA LEU A 307 -12.72 11.51 -1.59
C LEU A 307 -12.61 12.67 -0.60
N ARG A 308 -13.50 13.67 -0.67
CA ARG A 308 -13.42 14.91 0.13
C ARG A 308 -13.22 14.62 1.61
N HIS A 309 -14.19 13.94 2.23
CA HIS A 309 -14.16 13.66 3.68
C HIS A 309 -13.36 12.40 4.05
N GLU A 310 -12.89 11.64 3.07
CA GLU A 310 -12.19 10.36 3.31
C GLU A 310 -10.66 10.49 3.27
N VAL A 311 -10.16 11.47 2.51
CA VAL A 311 -8.72 11.66 2.24
C VAL A 311 -8.35 13.12 2.01
N LEU A 312 -9.12 13.85 1.18
CA LEU A 312 -8.70 15.16 0.70
C LEU A 312 -8.73 16.23 1.80
N ASP A 313 -9.70 16.15 2.71
CA ASP A 313 -9.83 17.08 3.82
C ASP A 313 -8.62 16.96 4.76
N ASP A 314 -8.23 15.74 5.15
CA ASP A 314 -7.05 15.49 5.98
C ASP A 314 -5.73 15.97 5.34
N VAL A 315 -5.66 15.97 4.00
CA VAL A 315 -4.45 16.34 3.26
C VAL A 315 -4.40 17.83 2.89
N PHE A 316 -5.54 18.47 2.61
CA PHE A 316 -5.61 19.82 2.04
C PHE A 316 -6.23 20.89 2.94
N ILE A 317 -6.85 20.57 4.08
CA ILE A 317 -7.46 21.57 4.97
C ILE A 317 -6.41 22.49 5.62
N GLU A 318 -5.21 21.99 5.90
CA GLU A 318 -4.17 22.76 6.61
C GLU A 318 -3.27 23.61 5.71
N SER A 319 -3.48 23.63 4.38
CA SER A 319 -2.59 24.35 3.46
C SER A 319 -3.18 25.71 3.04
N PRO A 320 -2.65 26.85 3.51
CA PRO A 320 -3.11 28.19 3.10
C PRO A 320 -2.84 28.50 1.61
N ALA A 321 -2.24 27.58 0.86
CA ALA A 321 -1.99 27.70 -0.57
C ALA A 321 -3.21 27.35 -1.45
N VAL A 322 -4.34 26.95 -0.88
CA VAL A 322 -5.53 26.49 -1.62
C VAL A 322 -6.77 27.38 -1.42
N GLY A 323 -6.54 28.64 -1.04
CA GLY A 323 -7.56 29.71 -1.05
C GLY A 323 -7.61 30.42 -2.39
#